data_AF-K2EFH1-F1
#
_entry.id   AF-K2EFH1-F1
#
_cell.length_a   1.000
_cell.length_b   1.000
_cell.length_c   1.000
_cell.angle_alpha   90.00
_cell.angle_beta   90.00
_cell.angle_gamma   90.00
#
_symmetry.space_group_name_H-M   'P 1'
#
loop_
_entity.id
_entity.type
_entity.pdbx_description
1 polymer ?
#
loop_
_entity_poly.entity_id
_entity_poly.type
_entity_poly.pdbx_seq_one_letter_code
_entity_poly.pdbx_strand_id
1 'polypeptide(L)' 'MAARYLEAMGSGLLAARIEQAEKLLSACTVCPRQCEVDRLADERGYCRIGRLAEVASYG' A
#
# COMPACT_ATOMS: atom_id res chain seq x y z
N MET A 1 -9.30 14.60 -21.44
CA MET A 1 -8.92 14.54 -20.01
C MET A 1 -8.41 13.14 -19.75
N ALA A 2 -7.18 12.99 -19.26
CA ALA A 2 -6.63 11.69 -18.93
C ALA A 2 -7.16 11.23 -17.58
N ALA A 3 -7.16 9.92 -17.32
CA ALA A 3 -7.45 9.41 -15.99
C ALA A 3 -6.40 9.94 -14.99
N ARG A 4 -6.83 10.28 -13.76
CA ARG A 4 -5.95 10.90 -12.76
C ARG A 4 -4.69 10.08 -12.43
N TYR A 5 -4.76 8.76 -12.51
CA TYR A 5 -3.60 7.90 -12.26
C TYR A 5 -2.55 8.01 -13.38
N LEU A 6 -2.97 8.28 -14.63
CA LEU A 6 -2.06 8.49 -15.76
C LEU A 6 -1.34 9.84 -15.62
N GLU A 7 -2.04 10.88 -15.15
CA GLU A 7 -1.43 12.19 -14.85
C GLU A 7 -0.42 12.08 -13.69
N ALA A 8 -0.77 11.35 -12.64
CA ALA A 8 0.12 11.08 -11.51
C ALA A 8 1.35 10.26 -11.93
N MET A 9 1.18 9.32 -12.86
CA MET A 9 2.28 8.55 -13.45
C MET A 9 3.20 9.46 -14.28
N GLY A 10 2.64 10.28 -15.19
CA GLY A 10 3.43 11.17 -16.05
C GLY A 10 4.17 12.28 -15.30
N SER A 11 3.68 12.70 -14.12
CA SER A 11 4.34 13.68 -13.25
C SER A 11 5.33 13.07 -12.25
N GLY A 12 5.48 11.75 -12.20
CA GLY A 12 6.32 11.05 -11.20
C GLY A 12 5.74 11.00 -9.79
N LEU A 13 4.61 11.68 -9.54
CA LEU A 13 3.91 11.68 -8.25
C LEU A 13 3.50 10.26 -7.82
N LEU A 14 3.11 9.41 -8.77
CA LEU A 14 2.74 8.03 -8.48
C LEU A 14 3.90 7.24 -7.87
N ALA A 15 5.11 7.37 -8.42
CA ALA A 15 6.30 6.70 -7.90
C ALA A 15 6.64 7.17 -6.49
N ALA A 16 6.63 8.48 -6.25
CA ALA A 16 6.88 9.05 -4.93
C ALA A 16 5.87 8.54 -3.87
N ARG A 17 4.60 8.38 -4.24
CA ARG A 17 3.57 7.83 -3.35
C ARG A 17 3.74 6.34 -3.09
N ILE A 18 4.19 5.57 -4.08
CA ILE A 18 4.51 4.14 -3.92
C ILE A 18 5.62 4.00 -2.89
N GLU A 19 6.72 4.74 -3.00
CA GLU A 19 7.82 4.70 -2.03
C GLU A 19 7.37 5.06 -0.61
N GLN A 20 6.51 6.07 -0.47
CA GLN A 20 5.93 6.45 0.82
C GLN A 20 5.06 5.34 1.39
N ALA A 21 4.25 4.70 0.55
CA ALA A 21 3.42 3.58 0.96
C ALA A 21 4.28 2.38 1.40
N GLU A 22 5.33 2.05 0.66
CA GLU A 22 6.26 0.96 1.04
C GLU A 22 6.92 1.21 2.39
N LYS A 23 7.36 2.45 2.67
CA LYS A 23 7.90 2.83 3.99
C LYS A 23 6.87 2.69 5.12
N LEU A 24 5.60 2.99 4.85
CA LEU A 24 4.52 2.75 5.82
C LEU A 24 4.22 1.27 6.01
N LEU A 25 4.49 0.43 5.02
CA LEU A 25 4.23 -1.01 5.04
C LEU A 25 5.35 -1.83 5.67
N SER A 26 6.59 -1.35 5.68
CA SER A 26 7.72 -2.00 6.36
C SER A 26 7.60 -2.01 7.89
N ALA A 27 6.81 -1.10 8.45
CA ALA A 27 6.36 -1.11 9.84
C ALA A 27 4.89 -0.69 9.85
N CYS A 28 4.00 -1.65 9.56
CA CYS A 28 2.63 -1.37 9.16
C CYS A 28 1.81 -0.59 10.22
N THR A 29 1.52 0.67 9.94
CA THR A 29 0.71 1.58 10.78
C THR A 29 -0.58 2.07 10.10
N VAL A 30 -0.93 1.49 8.94
CA VAL A 30 -2.10 1.90 8.13
C VAL A 30 -3.44 1.76 8.88
N CYS A 31 -3.56 0.77 9.76
CA CYS A 31 -4.77 0.55 10.55
C CYS A 31 -4.56 1.04 12.00
N PRO A 32 -5.63 1.42 12.72
CA PRO A 32 -5.52 1.98 14.07
C PRO A 32 -4.88 1.05 15.10
N ARG A 33 -4.73 -0.25 14.79
CA ARG A 33 -4.06 -1.23 15.65
C ARG A 33 -2.54 -1.14 15.63
N GLN A 34 -1.95 -0.52 14.60
CA GLN A 34 -0.51 -0.30 14.47
C GLN A 34 0.31 -1.56 14.83
N CYS A 35 0.11 -2.65 14.09
CA CYS A 35 0.76 -3.92 14.41
C CYS A 35 2.27 -3.97 14.09
N GLU A 36 2.79 -2.97 13.39
CA GLU A 36 4.22 -2.76 13.10
C GLU A 36 4.95 -3.90 12.35
N VAL A 37 4.25 -4.96 11.95
CA VAL A 37 4.80 -6.04 11.11
C VAL A 37 5.27 -5.52 9.74
N ASP A 38 6.26 -6.19 9.16
CA ASP A 38 6.77 -5.88 7.83
C ASP A 38 5.95 -6.57 6.74
N ARG A 39 5.08 -5.80 6.07
CA ARG A 39 4.28 -6.34 4.95
C ARG A 39 5.13 -6.60 3.72
N LEU A 40 6.27 -5.92 3.55
CA LEU A 40 7.13 -6.13 2.40
C LEU A 40 7.80 -7.52 2.45
N ALA A 41 8.01 -8.04 3.67
CA ALA A 41 8.44 -9.41 3.96
C ALA A 41 7.28 -10.44 4.03
N ASP A 42 6.06 -10.05 3.66
CA ASP A 42 4.84 -10.86 3.72
C ASP A 42 4.39 -11.26 5.15
N GLU A 43 4.83 -10.53 6.18
CA GLU A 43 4.39 -10.78 7.55
C GLU A 43 2.91 -10.41 7.74
N ARG A 44 2.21 -11.23 8.53
CA ARG A 44 0.77 -11.09 8.76
C ARG A 44 0.49 -10.62 10.18
N GLY A 45 -0.02 -9.39 10.29
CA GLY A 45 -0.53 -8.84 11.54
C GLY A 45 -1.96 -9.26 11.82
N TYR A 46 -2.62 -8.53 12.72
CA TYR A 46 -4.01 -8.79 13.13
C TYR A 46 -5.01 -8.88 11.95
N CYS A 47 -4.84 -8.04 10.93
CA CYS A 47 -5.73 -8.05 9.76
C CYS A 47 -5.47 -9.19 8.77
N ARG A 48 -4.45 -10.03 9.01
CA ARG A 48 -4.05 -11.19 8.18
C ARG A 48 -3.61 -10.89 6.74
N ILE A 49 -3.58 -9.62 6.32
CA ILE A 49 -3.06 -9.20 5.02
C ILE A 49 -1.53 -9.38 4.98
N GLY A 50 -0.98 -9.86 3.86
CA GLY A 50 0.47 -9.95 3.62
C GLY A 50 0.99 -8.78 2.77
N ARG A 51 1.93 -9.05 1.86
CA ARG A 51 2.46 -8.07 0.90
C ARG A 51 1.41 -7.62 -0.10
N LEU A 52 0.61 -8.57 -0.57
CA LEU A 52 -0.46 -8.34 -1.54
C LEU A 52 -1.80 -8.51 -0.82
N ALA A 53 -2.64 -7.47 -0.90
CA ALA A 53 -3.99 -7.53 -0.37
C ALA A 53 -4.90 -8.33 -1.29
N GLU A 54 -5.76 -9.16 -0.71
CA GLU A 54 -6.81 -9.87 -1.42
C GLU A 54 -7.95 -8.89 -1.80
N VAL A 55 -8.48 -9.03 -3.02
CA VAL A 55 -9.61 -8.24 -3.51
C VAL A 55 -10.85 -9.13 -3.50
N ALA A 56 -11.78 -8.86 -2.59
CA ALA A 56 -13.00 -9.67 -2.44
C ALA A 56 -14.05 -9.42 -3.53
N SER A 57 -14.06 -8.23 -4.16
CA SER A 57 -14.94 -7.85 -5.26
C SER A 57 -14.40 -6.59 -5.94
N TYR A 58 -14.66 -6.42 -7.24
CA TYR A 58 -14.23 -5.25 -8.03
C TYR A 58 -15.35 -4.56 -8.82
N GLY A 59 -16.62 -4.89 -8.51
CA GLY A 59 -17.80 -4.31 -9.16
C GLY A 59 -18.22 -5.02 -10.44
#